data_AF-A0AA38GLB3-F1
#
_entry.id   AF-A0AA38GLB3-F1
#
_cell.length_a   1.000
_cell.length_b   1.000
_cell.length_c   1.000
_cell.angle_alpha   90.00
_cell.angle_beta   90.00
_cell.angle_gamma   90.00
#
_symmetry.space_group_name_H-M   'P 1'
#
loop_
_entity.id
_entity.type
_entity.pdbx_description
1 polymer ?
#
loop_
_entity_poly.entity_id
_entity_poly.type
_entity_poly.pdbx_seq_one_letter_code
_entity_poly.pdbx_strand_id
1 'polypeptide(L)'
;RVVPRDMNWRGLRIKWGCTGWSLAVVGLFAIVATVIISRTEDSNKRDNILHLEVPLVVNLTLVETAASKGAFCLDGSPPGYHLDRGFGSGSNSWLIHLEGGGWCNNLESCYMRKSTRLGSSHYMERQIVFSGSLSNKPLENP
;
A
#
# COMPACT_ATOMS: atom_id res chain seq x y z
N ARG A 1 16.14 63.57 -58.25
CA ARG A 1 15.60 62.23 -57.94
C ARG A 1 14.19 62.42 -57.39
N VAL A 2 13.18 62.12 -58.22
CA VAL A 2 11.79 61.64 -57.95
C VAL A 2 11.03 62.15 -56.70
N VAL A 3 9.87 62.76 -56.96
CA VAL A 3 8.68 62.94 -56.08
C VAL A 3 7.81 61.67 -56.23
N PRO A 4 7.14 61.08 -55.19
CA PRO A 4 5.74 61.47 -54.95
C PRO A 4 5.16 61.35 -53.52
N ARG A 5 3.99 61.99 -53.45
CA ARG A 5 2.89 62.09 -52.49
C ARG A 5 2.33 60.76 -51.90
N ASP A 6 1.54 60.97 -50.84
CA ASP A 6 0.41 60.18 -50.31
C ASP A 6 0.69 58.91 -49.48
N MET A 7 0.09 58.80 -48.29
CA MET A 7 -1.25 58.22 -48.15
C MET A 7 -1.60 58.07 -46.65
N ASN A 8 -2.66 58.77 -46.26
CA ASN A 8 -3.31 58.74 -44.96
C ASN A 8 -4.02 57.38 -44.75
N TRP A 9 -3.52 56.53 -43.84
CA TRP A 9 -4.22 55.32 -43.39
C TRP A 9 -5.03 55.60 -42.12
N ARG A 10 -6.12 56.36 -42.27
CA ARG A 10 -7.21 56.28 -41.29
C ARG A 10 -7.91 54.94 -41.48
N GLY A 11 -7.80 54.09 -40.46
CA GLY A 11 -8.86 53.17 -40.11
C GLY A 11 -8.71 51.74 -40.61
N LEU A 12 -7.97 50.95 -39.84
CA LEU A 12 -8.44 49.61 -39.51
C LEU A 12 -8.58 49.53 -37.99
N ARG A 13 -9.73 49.98 -37.47
CA ARG A 13 -10.15 49.59 -36.13
C ARG A 13 -10.58 48.14 -36.22
N ILE A 14 -9.73 47.22 -35.77
CA ILE A 14 -10.17 45.89 -35.38
C ILE A 14 -11.11 46.10 -34.19
N LYS A 15 -12.42 46.11 -34.48
CA LYS A 15 -13.46 46.06 -33.45
C LYS A 15 -13.35 44.69 -32.79
N TRP A 16 -12.66 44.62 -31.65
CA TRP A 16 -12.89 43.56 -30.69
C TRP A 16 -14.31 43.75 -30.17
N GLY A 17 -15.26 43.02 -30.74
CA GLY A 17 -16.59 42.90 -30.16
C GLY A 17 -16.47 42.24 -28.78
N CYS A 18 -17.30 42.66 -27.83
CA CYS A 18 -17.43 42.07 -26.48
C CYS A 18 -17.70 40.55 -26.46
N THR A 19 -17.85 39.90 -27.60
CA THR A 19 -18.04 38.46 -27.77
C THR A 19 -16.75 37.63 -27.63
N GLY A 20 -15.57 38.26 -27.64
CA GLY A 20 -14.27 37.55 -27.59
C GLY A 20 -13.80 37.08 -26.21
N TRP A 21 -14.25 37.75 -25.13
CA TRP A 21 -13.84 37.38 -23.76
C TRP A 21 -14.52 36.09 -23.30
N SER A 22 -15.76 35.86 -23.74
CA SER A 22 -16.51 34.64 -23.43
C SER A 22 -15.82 33.38 -23.96
N LEU A 23 -15.21 33.43 -25.15
CA LEU A 23 -14.52 32.28 -25.72
C LEU A 23 -13.20 31.97 -25.00
N ALA A 24 -12.45 33.00 -24.59
CA ALA A 24 -11.20 32.82 -23.84
C ALA A 24 -11.46 32.26 -22.43
N VAL A 25 -12.50 32.73 -21.75
CA VAL A 25 -12.89 32.25 -20.42
C VAL A 25 -13.41 30.81 -20.50
N VAL A 26 -14.30 30.49 -21.44
CA VAL A 26 -14.80 29.12 -21.66
C VAL A 26 -13.67 28.16 -22.02
N GLY A 27 -12.71 28.60 -22.86
CA GLY A 27 -11.52 27.83 -23.20
C GLY A 27 -10.62 27.55 -21.99
N LEU A 28 -10.36 28.56 -21.15
CA LEU A 28 -9.59 28.39 -19.91
C LEU A 28 -10.28 27.43 -18.93
N PHE A 29 -11.60 27.55 -18.74
CA PHE A 29 -12.36 26.62 -17.89
C PHE A 29 -12.35 25.19 -18.45
N ALA A 30 -12.46 25.01 -19.77
CA ALA A 30 -12.38 23.69 -20.39
C ALA A 30 -11.00 23.06 -20.23
N ILE A 31 -9.92 23.84 -20.42
CA ILE A 31 -8.54 23.40 -20.20
C ILE A 31 -8.30 23.07 -18.72
N VAL A 32 -8.80 23.90 -17.81
CA VAL A 32 -8.69 23.64 -16.37
C VAL A 32 -9.49 22.39 -15.99
N ALA A 33 -10.69 22.21 -16.52
CA ALA A 33 -11.51 21.02 -16.30
C ALA A 33 -10.84 19.75 -16.85
N THR A 34 -10.27 19.77 -18.06
CA THR A 34 -9.54 18.61 -18.60
C THR A 34 -8.26 18.33 -17.82
N VAL A 35 -7.51 19.35 -17.40
CA VAL A 35 -6.34 19.18 -16.52
C VAL A 35 -6.73 18.61 -15.16
N ILE A 36 -7.86 19.05 -14.59
CA ILE A 36 -8.40 18.49 -13.32
C ILE A 36 -8.85 17.04 -13.53
N ILE A 37 -9.63 16.74 -14.58
CA ILE A 37 -10.10 15.38 -14.91
C ILE A 37 -8.90 14.44 -15.14
N SER A 38 -7.92 14.85 -15.93
CA SER A 38 -6.69 14.06 -16.16
C SER A 38 -5.86 13.86 -14.89
N ARG A 39 -5.83 14.85 -13.97
CA ARG A 39 -5.17 14.71 -12.66
C ARG A 39 -5.90 13.74 -11.74
N THR A 40 -7.23 13.73 -11.76
CA THR A 40 -8.03 12.83 -10.90
C THR A 40 -7.87 11.36 -11.27
N GLU A 41 -7.73 11.04 -12.56
CA GLU A 41 -7.57 9.67 -13.04
C GLU A 41 -6.18 9.10 -12.71
N ASP A 42 -5.13 9.92 -12.79
CA ASP A 42 -3.76 9.52 -12.47
C ASP A 42 -3.55 9.31 -10.95
N SER A 43 -4.12 10.16 -10.10
CA SER A 43 -4.09 9.98 -8.64
C SER A 43 -4.78 8.67 -8.22
N ASN A 44 -6.00 8.41 -8.74
CA ASN A 44 -6.72 7.17 -8.44
C ASN A 44 -5.95 5.93 -8.93
N LYS A 45 -5.27 6.01 -10.08
CA LYS A 45 -4.50 4.88 -10.61
C LYS A 45 -3.27 4.58 -9.77
N ARG A 46 -2.54 5.61 -9.30
CA ARG A 46 -1.36 5.42 -8.44
C ARG A 46 -1.73 4.88 -7.06
N ASP A 47 -2.81 5.36 -6.46
CA ASP A 47 -3.27 4.87 -5.15
C ASP A 47 -3.75 3.41 -5.22
N ASN A 48 -4.43 3.03 -6.32
CA ASN A 48 -4.81 1.64 -6.56
C ASN A 48 -3.60 0.74 -6.84
N ILE A 49 -2.60 1.18 -7.60
CA ILE A 49 -1.37 0.40 -7.85
C ILE A 49 -0.59 0.19 -6.55
N LEU A 50 -0.48 1.21 -5.71
CA LEU A 50 0.22 1.12 -4.43
C LEU A 50 -0.45 0.15 -3.45
N HIS A 51 -1.79 0.06 -3.46
CA HIS A 51 -2.55 -0.87 -2.60
C HIS A 51 -2.59 -2.31 -3.12
N LEU A 52 -2.41 -2.52 -4.44
CA LEU A 52 -2.47 -3.86 -5.05
C LEU A 52 -1.17 -4.66 -4.90
N GLU A 53 -0.02 -4.00 -4.73
CA GLU A 53 1.29 -4.68 -4.85
C GLU A 53 2.09 -4.81 -3.56
N VAL A 54 1.83 -4.01 -2.51
CA VAL A 54 2.62 -4.11 -1.27
C VAL A 54 2.24 -5.36 -0.48
N PRO A 55 3.19 -6.30 -0.22
CA PRO A 55 2.92 -7.45 0.62
C PRO A 55 2.74 -7.05 2.08
N LEU A 56 1.78 -7.66 2.78
CA LEU A 56 1.58 -7.46 4.20
C LEU A 56 2.70 -8.19 4.98
N VAL A 57 3.74 -7.45 5.39
CA VAL A 57 4.85 -7.97 6.19
C VAL A 57 4.56 -7.77 7.67
N VAL A 58 4.57 -8.85 8.45
CA VAL A 58 4.21 -8.85 9.87
C VAL A 58 5.38 -9.29 10.75
N ASN A 59 5.70 -8.46 11.75
CA ASN A 59 6.80 -8.71 12.67
C ASN A 59 6.48 -9.79 13.72
N LEU A 60 7.52 -10.50 14.17
CA LEU A 60 7.46 -11.41 15.30
C LEU A 60 7.31 -10.64 16.62
N THR A 61 6.35 -11.06 17.44
CA THR A 61 6.16 -10.59 18.82
C THR A 61 6.43 -11.75 19.77
N LEU A 62 7.38 -11.59 20.69
CA LEU A 62 7.65 -12.58 21.73
C LEU A 62 6.71 -12.38 22.92
N VAL A 63 6.27 -13.47 23.53
CA VAL A 63 5.38 -13.43 24.69
C VAL A 63 6.22 -13.29 25.96
N GLU A 64 6.50 -12.05 26.36
CA GLU A 64 7.38 -11.74 27.50
C GLU A 64 6.94 -12.41 28.81
N THR A 65 5.63 -12.51 29.04
CA THR A 65 5.07 -13.12 30.26
C THR A 65 4.98 -14.65 30.20
N ALA A 66 5.36 -15.29 29.10
CA ALA A 66 5.22 -16.74 28.93
C ALA A 66 6.04 -17.53 29.97
N ALA A 67 7.24 -17.05 30.28
CA ALA A 67 8.11 -17.69 31.27
C ALA A 67 7.46 -17.76 32.66
N SER A 68 6.75 -16.70 33.08
CA SER A 68 6.02 -16.67 34.35
C SER A 68 4.86 -17.68 34.41
N LYS A 69 4.38 -18.14 33.25
CA LYS A 69 3.31 -19.12 33.09
C LYS A 69 3.82 -20.52 32.75
N GLY A 70 5.14 -20.73 32.71
CA GLY A 70 5.76 -22.01 32.38
C GLY A 70 5.67 -22.42 30.90
N ALA A 71 5.42 -21.47 29.99
CA ALA A 71 5.30 -21.74 28.56
C ALA A 71 6.62 -21.41 27.83
N PHE A 72 7.15 -22.40 27.10
CA PHE A 72 8.45 -22.29 26.42
C PHE A 72 8.47 -23.07 25.10
N CYS A 73 9.39 -22.70 24.21
CA CYS A 73 9.83 -23.52 23.09
C CYS A 73 10.70 -24.70 23.58
N LEU A 74 11.09 -25.60 22.67
CA LEU A 74 11.89 -26.80 23.01
C LEU A 74 13.27 -26.46 23.59
N ASP A 75 13.82 -25.29 23.28
CA ASP A 75 15.10 -24.81 23.79
C ASP A 75 15.00 -23.96 25.08
N GLY A 76 13.78 -23.69 25.57
CA GLY A 76 13.56 -22.83 26.73
C GLY A 76 13.40 -21.33 26.39
N SER A 77 13.47 -20.93 25.13
CA SER A 77 13.16 -19.56 24.71
C SER A 77 11.63 -19.28 24.79
N PRO A 78 11.21 -18.01 24.94
CA PRO A 78 9.78 -17.69 25.00
C PRO A 78 9.11 -17.93 23.63
N PRO A 79 7.85 -18.41 23.59
CA PRO A 79 7.10 -18.50 22.33
C PRO A 79 6.80 -17.11 21.75
N GLY A 80 6.45 -17.06 20.48
CA GLY A 80 6.08 -15.83 19.79
C GLY A 80 4.98 -16.03 18.75
N TYR A 81 4.47 -14.92 18.22
CA TYR A 81 3.43 -14.88 17.20
C TYR A 81 3.61 -13.69 16.26
N HIS A 82 3.01 -13.77 15.08
CA HIS A 82 2.87 -12.65 14.16
C HIS A 82 1.41 -12.17 14.22
N LEU A 83 1.19 -10.87 14.37
CA LEU A 83 -0.15 -10.29 14.50
C LEU A 83 -0.32 -9.09 13.59
N ASP A 84 -1.30 -9.18 12.70
CA ASP A 84 -1.90 -8.03 12.04
C ASP A 84 -3.29 -7.78 12.63
N ARG A 85 -3.65 -6.51 12.86
CA ARG A 85 -4.92 -6.17 13.51
C ARG A 85 -6.02 -6.01 12.46
N GLY A 86 -7.12 -6.71 12.68
CA GLY A 86 -8.32 -6.58 11.85
C GLY A 86 -8.83 -5.13 11.81
N PHE A 87 -9.45 -4.77 10.69
CA PHE A 87 -10.01 -3.44 10.42
C PHE A 87 -11.46 -3.56 9.95
N GLY A 88 -12.22 -2.45 10.00
CA GLY A 88 -13.61 -2.41 9.55
C GLY A 88 -14.49 -3.46 10.26
N SER A 89 -15.20 -4.27 9.47
CA SER A 89 -16.04 -5.37 9.95
C SER A 89 -15.25 -6.52 10.61
N GLY A 90 -13.96 -6.66 10.29
CA GLY A 90 -13.08 -7.68 10.86
C GLY A 90 -12.42 -7.29 12.20
N SER A 91 -12.67 -6.08 12.71
CA SER A 91 -12.01 -5.56 13.93
C SER A 91 -12.27 -6.38 15.20
N ASN A 92 -13.38 -7.11 15.27
CA ASN A 92 -13.76 -7.98 16.40
C ASN A 92 -13.68 -9.48 16.06
N SER A 93 -13.14 -9.83 14.89
CA SER A 93 -13.01 -11.21 14.44
C SER A 93 -11.55 -11.65 14.55
N TRP A 94 -11.34 -12.90 14.95
CA TRP A 94 -10.01 -13.48 15.12
C TRP A 94 -9.82 -14.65 14.16
N LEU A 95 -8.72 -14.62 13.41
CA LEU A 95 -8.22 -15.76 12.64
C LEU A 95 -6.90 -16.21 13.26
N ILE A 96 -6.87 -17.43 13.79
CA ILE A 96 -5.69 -18.01 14.43
C ILE A 96 -5.14 -19.09 13.50
N HIS A 97 -3.91 -18.89 13.02
CA HIS A 97 -3.17 -19.87 12.24
C HIS A 97 -2.08 -20.51 13.08
N LEU A 98 -2.05 -21.84 13.14
CA LEU A 98 -1.03 -22.61 13.83
C LEU A 98 -0.07 -23.21 12.80
N GLU A 99 1.19 -22.79 12.82
CA GLU A 99 2.20 -23.30 11.89
C GLU A 99 2.41 -24.81 12.08
N GLY A 100 2.51 -25.54 10.97
CA GLY A 100 2.83 -26.97 10.95
C GLY A 100 4.34 -27.26 11.05
N GLY A 101 4.78 -28.35 10.40
CA GLY A 101 6.21 -28.71 10.32
C GLY A 101 6.59 -30.01 11.05
N GLY A 102 5.64 -30.92 11.26
CA GLY A 102 5.87 -32.24 11.86
C GLY A 102 6.20 -32.18 13.36
N TRP A 103 6.73 -33.29 13.90
CA TRP A 103 7.12 -33.42 15.30
C TRP A 103 8.45 -34.19 15.46
N CYS A 104 9.04 -34.11 16.65
CA CYS A 104 10.15 -34.98 17.06
C CYS A 104 9.61 -36.08 17.98
N ASN A 105 10.17 -37.29 17.92
CA ASN A 105 9.62 -38.49 18.56
C ASN A 105 10.59 -39.19 19.52
N ASN A 106 11.82 -38.71 19.65
CA ASN A 106 12.81 -39.22 20.59
C ASN A 106 13.77 -38.10 21.02
N LEU A 107 14.55 -38.35 22.08
CA LEU A 107 15.42 -37.33 22.68
C LEU A 107 16.40 -36.73 21.67
N GLU A 108 17.04 -37.54 20.85
CA GLU A 108 18.01 -37.09 19.83
C GLU A 108 17.34 -36.18 18.80
N SER A 109 16.21 -36.61 18.23
CA SER A 109 15.46 -35.81 17.25
C SER A 109 14.97 -34.48 17.82
N CYS A 110 14.52 -34.45 19.08
CA CYS A 110 14.10 -33.22 19.74
C CYS A 110 15.30 -32.32 20.10
N TYR A 111 16.42 -32.92 20.51
CA TYR A 111 17.65 -32.20 20.80
C TYR A 111 18.18 -31.48 19.57
N MET A 112 18.16 -32.13 18.39
CA MET A 112 18.53 -31.49 17.13
C MET A 112 17.50 -30.43 16.72
N ARG A 113 16.20 -30.71 16.89
CA ARG A 113 15.12 -29.79 16.50
C ARG A 113 15.09 -28.51 17.32
N LYS A 114 15.47 -28.53 18.59
CA LYS A 114 15.44 -27.32 19.45
C LYS A 114 16.32 -26.19 18.89
N SER A 115 17.38 -26.52 18.15
CA SER A 115 18.29 -25.55 17.51
C SER A 115 17.84 -25.15 16.10
N THR A 116 16.55 -25.29 15.80
CA THR A 116 15.94 -24.91 14.53
C THR A 116 14.81 -23.92 14.76
N ARG A 117 14.33 -23.35 13.66
CA ARG A 117 13.18 -22.45 13.67
C ARG A 117 11.93 -23.00 14.35
N LEU A 118 11.66 -24.29 14.17
CA LEU A 118 10.47 -24.95 14.71
C LEU A 118 10.64 -25.39 16.17
N GLY A 119 11.81 -25.17 16.77
CA GLY A 119 12.12 -25.56 18.13
C GLY A 119 12.54 -24.41 19.04
N SER A 120 12.78 -23.20 18.49
CA SER A 120 13.32 -22.06 19.22
C SER A 120 12.94 -20.73 18.57
N SER A 121 12.53 -19.78 19.41
CA SER A 121 12.21 -18.42 18.98
C SER A 121 13.43 -17.59 18.59
N HIS A 122 14.63 -18.02 18.96
CA HIS A 122 15.86 -17.38 18.51
C HIS A 122 16.05 -17.52 16.99
N TYR A 123 15.51 -18.59 16.40
CA TYR A 123 15.62 -18.91 14.98
C TYR A 123 14.32 -18.71 14.19
N MET A 124 13.23 -18.24 14.83
CA MET A 124 11.99 -17.82 14.16
C MET A 124 12.24 -16.72 13.13
N GLU A 125 11.48 -16.72 12.01
CA GLU A 125 11.50 -15.59 11.10
C GLU A 125 11.08 -14.33 11.85
N ARG A 126 11.87 -13.26 11.72
CA ARG A 126 11.56 -11.98 12.37
C ARG A 126 10.39 -11.28 11.69
N GLN A 127 10.18 -11.58 10.42
CA GLN A 127 9.14 -11.03 9.56
C GLN A 127 8.64 -12.11 8.62
N ILE A 128 7.32 -12.20 8.48
CA ILE A 128 6.67 -13.08 7.50
C ILE A 128 5.69 -12.29 6.66
N VAL A 129 5.47 -12.74 5.43
CA VAL A 129 4.46 -12.19 4.55
C VAL A 129 3.15 -12.93 4.78
N PHE A 130 2.11 -12.20 5.14
CA PHE A 130 0.75 -12.73 5.20
C PHE A 130 0.17 -12.78 3.78
N SER A 131 -0.28 -13.97 3.38
CA SER A 131 -0.83 -14.26 2.05
C SER A 131 -1.96 -15.28 2.14
N GLY A 132 -2.69 -15.49 1.05
CA GLY A 132 -3.84 -16.41 1.03
C GLY A 132 -4.89 -15.99 2.07
N SER A 133 -5.33 -16.93 2.92
CA SER A 133 -6.33 -16.63 3.97
C SER A 133 -5.87 -15.66 5.06
N LEU A 134 -4.56 -15.39 5.16
CA LEU A 134 -4.02 -14.37 6.06
C LEU A 134 -3.85 -13.00 5.38
N SER A 135 -4.04 -12.92 4.06
CA SER A 135 -3.88 -11.69 3.28
C SER A 135 -4.92 -10.64 3.68
N ASN A 136 -4.53 -9.36 3.59
CA ASN A 136 -5.45 -8.23 3.70
C ASN A 136 -6.01 -7.78 2.34
N LYS A 137 -5.65 -8.46 1.25
CA LYS A 137 -6.11 -8.14 -0.10
C LYS A 137 -7.42 -8.90 -0.38
N PRO A 138 -8.52 -8.20 -0.70
CA PRO A 138 -9.80 -8.85 -1.00
C PRO A 138 -9.76 -9.85 -2.17
N LEU A 139 -8.83 -9.69 -3.10
CA LEU A 139 -8.64 -10.61 -4.22
C LEU A 139 -8.03 -11.96 -3.81
N GLU A 140 -7.25 -11.98 -2.73
CA GLU A 140 -6.61 -13.19 -2.19
C GLU A 140 -7.43 -13.79 -1.02
N ASN A 141 -8.09 -12.93 -0.25
CA ASN A 141 -8.91 -13.26 0.91
C ASN A 141 -10.27 -12.54 0.82
N PRO A 142 -11.25 -13.13 0.10
CA PRO A 142 -12.57 -12.52 -0.14
C PRO A 142 -13.42 -12.30 1.11
#